data_AF-A0A366ZJG8-F1
#
_entry.id   AF-A0A366ZJG8-F1
#
_cell.length_a   1.000
_cell.length_b   1.000
_cell.length_c   1.000
_cell.angle_alpha   90.00
_cell.angle_beta   90.00
_cell.angle_gamma   90.00
#
_symmetry.space_group_name_H-M   'P 1'
#
loop_
_entity.id
_entity.type
_entity.pdbx_description
1 polymer ?
#
loop_
_entity_poly.entity_id
_entity_poly.type
_entity_poly.pdbx_seq_one_letter_code
_entity_poly.pdbx_strand_id
1 'polypeptide(L)'
;MSTRRGFLLGAAAGAAGAAAGATGARLLGEDEDGIRAGATAAERRFLETAGAAAEFSDVGRLGTHRIVWSLTTTQPLVALTFDDGPTPEYTPRILDALAAVGATATFNVTGYNAVQHADLLRQVVAAGHELGNHTWTHEDLSRLTPARTREQIVRCAEEVEQLVERRFTSFRPPRGELTGSALQICAELGYEVRLWSCTRGPGDSGDPREVARYVGSTPLAGDVVGLHDGIGRGTFAPRAAFAINLSARREVEVRALPEALARLGERGLSVVSVDRVQAAGS
;
A
#
# COMPACT_ATOMS: atom_id res chain seq x y z
N MET A 1 -26.59 33.49 2.88
CA MET A 1 -26.41 33.51 1.41
C MET A 1 -25.12 34.24 1.12
N SER A 2 -24.06 33.56 0.67
CA SER A 2 -22.88 34.22 0.09
C SER A 2 -22.42 33.38 -1.11
N THR A 3 -22.21 34.09 -2.21
CA THR A 3 -22.14 33.63 -3.59
C THR A 3 -20.72 33.31 -4.03
N ARG A 4 -20.65 32.54 -5.13
CA ARG A 4 -19.48 32.01 -5.83
C ARG A 4 -18.53 33.08 -6.43
N ARG A 5 -17.28 32.60 -6.63
CA ARG A 5 -16.28 32.89 -7.69
C ARG A 5 -15.20 33.96 -7.45
N GLY A 6 -13.96 33.46 -7.47
CA GLY A 6 -12.72 34.20 -7.73
C GLY A 6 -11.54 33.22 -7.82
N PHE A 7 -11.30 32.69 -9.02
CA PHE A 7 -10.25 31.72 -9.37
C PHE A 7 -8.98 32.51 -9.81
N LEU A 8 -7.80 31.99 -9.46
CA LEU A 8 -6.43 32.28 -9.94
C LEU A 8 -5.67 33.54 -9.49
N LEU A 9 -4.55 33.30 -8.80
CA LEU A 9 -3.17 33.78 -9.02
C LEU A 9 -2.37 33.53 -7.72
N GLY A 10 -1.20 32.89 -7.68
CA GLY A 10 -0.35 32.39 -8.73
C GLY A 10 0.63 31.35 -8.18
N ALA A 11 1.21 30.61 -9.11
CA ALA A 11 2.44 29.88 -8.89
C ALA A 11 3.55 30.88 -8.56
N ALA A 12 4.13 30.75 -7.38
CA ALA A 12 5.48 31.21 -7.08
C ALA A 12 6.16 30.11 -6.27
N ALA A 13 6.69 29.14 -7.01
CA ALA A 13 7.60 28.14 -6.51
C ALA A 13 8.87 28.82 -5.94
N GLY A 14 9.43 28.22 -4.89
CA GLY A 14 10.89 28.15 -4.75
C GLY A 14 11.64 29.20 -3.92
N ALA A 15 11.03 30.30 -3.45
CA ALA A 15 11.82 31.35 -2.77
C ALA A 15 11.42 31.66 -1.31
N ALA A 16 10.33 31.11 -0.78
CA ALA A 16 9.84 31.50 0.55
C ALA A 16 10.62 30.89 1.73
N GLY A 17 11.36 29.79 1.52
CA GLY A 17 12.16 29.16 2.59
C GLY A 17 13.43 29.94 2.97
N ALA A 18 14.07 30.60 2.00
CA ALA A 18 15.31 31.34 2.23
C ALA A 18 15.08 32.70 2.94
N ALA A 19 13.93 33.33 2.73
CA ALA A 19 13.62 34.64 3.31
C ALA A 19 13.37 34.58 4.84
N ALA A 20 12.87 33.44 5.36
CA ALA A 20 12.63 33.28 6.79
C ALA A 20 13.94 33.16 7.61
N GLY A 21 15.00 32.62 7.02
CA GLY A 21 16.31 32.49 7.68
C GLY A 21 17.09 33.80 7.77
N ALA A 22 17.01 34.65 6.75
CA ALA A 22 17.73 35.93 6.72
C ALA A 22 17.22 36.95 7.75
N THR A 23 15.96 36.84 8.16
CA THR A 23 15.35 37.79 9.11
C THR A 23 15.76 37.51 10.57
N GLY A 24 16.09 36.26 10.91
CA GLY A 24 16.54 35.87 12.26
C GLY A 24 17.98 36.27 12.57
N ALA A 25 18.86 36.25 11.58
CA ALA A 25 20.29 36.56 11.73
C ALA A 25 20.57 38.03 12.09
N ARG A 26 19.69 38.96 11.69
CA ARG A 26 19.87 40.39 11.98
C ARG A 26 19.63 40.78 13.45
N LEU A 27 19.09 39.86 14.27
CA LEU A 27 18.72 40.13 15.66
C LEU A 27 19.74 39.61 16.70
N LEU A 28 20.76 38.85 16.31
CA LEU A 28 21.65 38.17 17.28
C LEU A 28 23.15 38.45 17.15
N GLY A 29 23.58 39.34 16.25
CA GLY A 29 24.96 39.85 16.26
C GLY A 29 26.04 38.77 16.09
N GLU A 30 25.76 37.73 15.29
CA GLU A 30 26.71 36.68 14.97
C GLU A 30 27.40 36.94 13.62
N ASP A 31 28.71 36.67 13.59
CA ASP A 31 29.65 36.91 12.48
C ASP A 31 29.12 36.40 11.13
N GLU A 32 29.14 37.27 10.12
CA GLU A 32 28.62 37.01 8.76
C GLU A 32 29.30 35.80 8.08
N ASP A 33 30.54 35.48 8.47
CA ASP A 33 31.33 34.37 7.93
C ASP A 33 30.84 32.99 8.42
N GLY A 34 30.35 32.90 9.66
CA GLY A 34 29.78 31.66 10.22
C GLY A 34 28.44 31.29 9.58
N ILE A 35 27.63 32.30 9.28
CA ILE A 35 26.32 32.15 8.62
C ILE A 35 26.51 31.71 7.17
N ARG A 36 27.51 32.23 6.44
CA ARG A 36 27.84 31.79 5.08
C ARG A 36 28.36 30.35 5.04
N ALA A 37 29.17 29.94 6.02
CA ALA A 37 29.66 28.57 6.11
C ALA A 37 28.53 27.56 6.43
N GLY A 38 27.63 27.90 7.35
CA GLY A 38 26.45 27.09 7.68
C GLY A 38 25.42 27.03 6.55
N ALA A 39 25.19 28.16 5.88
CA ALA A 39 24.32 28.24 4.70
C ALA A 39 24.87 27.39 3.55
N THR A 40 26.18 27.45 3.25
CA THR A 40 26.77 26.63 2.17
C THR A 40 26.80 25.13 2.49
N ALA A 41 26.85 24.72 3.76
CA ALA A 41 26.72 23.31 4.14
C ALA A 41 25.28 22.81 4.06
N ALA A 42 24.30 23.60 4.51
CA ALA A 42 22.89 23.30 4.39
C ALA A 42 22.41 23.34 2.92
N GLU A 43 22.92 24.28 2.15
CA GLU A 43 22.66 24.44 0.71
C GLU A 43 23.34 23.35 -0.09
N ARG A 44 24.57 22.94 0.24
CA ARG A 44 25.19 21.73 -0.33
C ARG A 44 24.41 20.47 0.02
N ARG A 45 23.97 20.31 1.26
CA ARG A 45 23.15 19.16 1.65
C ARG A 45 21.79 19.17 0.96
N PHE A 46 21.17 20.34 0.81
CA PHE A 46 19.93 20.52 0.05
C PHE A 46 20.14 20.23 -1.44
N LEU A 47 21.24 20.69 -2.03
CA LEU A 47 21.63 20.43 -3.42
C LEU A 47 22.13 19.00 -3.65
N GLU A 48 22.66 18.31 -2.66
CA GLU A 48 22.97 16.87 -2.71
C GLU A 48 21.68 16.05 -2.60
N THR A 49 20.72 16.49 -1.77
CA THR A 49 19.40 15.85 -1.67
C THR A 49 18.54 16.13 -2.91
N ALA A 50 18.66 17.33 -3.49
CA ALA A 50 18.02 17.73 -4.74
C ALA A 50 18.80 17.24 -5.98
N GLY A 51 20.11 17.03 -5.86
CA GLY A 51 21.00 16.48 -6.89
C GLY A 51 20.93 14.96 -6.97
N ALA A 52 20.56 14.29 -5.87
CA ALA A 52 20.04 12.92 -5.92
C ALA A 52 18.69 12.84 -6.68
N ALA A 53 18.01 13.98 -6.89
CA ALA A 53 16.92 14.13 -7.84
C ALA A 53 17.38 14.65 -9.23
N ALA A 54 18.69 14.67 -9.52
CA ALA A 54 19.24 15.06 -10.82
C ALA A 54 19.81 13.89 -11.63
N GLU A 55 19.77 12.65 -11.13
CA GLU A 55 19.87 11.44 -11.96
C GLU A 55 18.51 11.02 -12.57
N PHE A 56 17.51 11.92 -12.58
CA PHE A 56 16.29 11.78 -13.38
C PHE A 56 16.51 12.23 -14.83
N SER A 57 17.63 11.81 -15.44
CA SER A 57 18.06 12.24 -16.79
C SER A 57 17.29 11.59 -17.94
N ASP A 58 16.26 10.78 -17.63
CA ASP A 58 15.25 10.35 -18.58
C ASP A 58 13.86 10.45 -17.95
N VAL A 59 13.39 11.68 -17.68
CA VAL A 59 11.97 11.91 -17.36
C VAL A 59 11.15 11.78 -18.63
N GLY A 60 10.99 10.53 -19.07
CA GLY A 60 9.89 10.15 -19.94
C GLY A 60 8.57 10.68 -19.35
N ARG A 61 7.57 10.91 -20.21
CA ARG A 61 6.24 11.33 -19.74
C ARG A 61 5.74 10.30 -18.71
N LEU A 62 5.58 10.72 -17.46
CA LEU A 62 4.89 9.93 -16.46
C LEU A 62 3.47 9.65 -16.96
N GLY A 63 3.08 8.38 -16.97
CA GLY A 63 1.74 7.97 -17.38
C GLY A 63 0.67 8.48 -16.41
N THR A 64 -0.59 8.22 -16.74
CA THR A 64 -1.69 8.38 -15.77
C THR A 64 -1.63 7.24 -14.75
N HIS A 65 -1.62 7.56 -13.46
CA HIS A 65 -1.75 6.57 -12.38
C HIS A 65 -3.02 6.86 -11.57
N ARG A 66 -3.66 5.80 -11.09
CA ARG A 66 -4.89 5.86 -10.30
C ARG A 66 -4.62 5.47 -8.85
N ILE A 67 -5.28 6.17 -7.94
CA ILE A 67 -5.37 5.76 -6.53
C ILE A 67 -6.79 5.27 -6.29
N VAL A 68 -6.93 4.03 -5.82
CA VAL A 68 -8.21 3.31 -5.71
C VAL A 68 -8.46 2.96 -4.25
N TRP A 69 -9.53 3.52 -3.67
CA TRP A 69 -10.05 3.11 -2.35
C TRP A 69 -11.22 2.14 -2.51
N SER A 70 -12.08 2.42 -3.48
CA SER A 70 -13.18 1.57 -3.93
C SER A 70 -13.35 1.74 -5.44
N LEU A 71 -14.14 0.86 -6.04
CA LEU A 71 -14.44 0.83 -7.47
C LEU A 71 -15.91 1.15 -7.70
N THR A 72 -16.19 1.87 -8.78
CA THR A 72 -17.58 2.04 -9.24
C THR A 72 -17.97 0.83 -10.07
N THR A 73 -19.05 0.16 -9.68
CA THR A 73 -19.63 -0.96 -10.44
C THR A 73 -21.14 -1.05 -10.19
N THR A 74 -21.88 -1.53 -11.18
CA THR A 74 -23.31 -1.87 -11.04
C THR A 74 -23.50 -3.36 -10.75
N GLN A 75 -22.44 -4.16 -10.86
CA GLN A 75 -22.48 -5.58 -10.55
C GLN A 75 -22.33 -5.79 -9.04
N PRO A 76 -22.96 -6.83 -8.45
CA PRO A 76 -22.87 -7.10 -7.02
C PRO A 76 -21.53 -7.77 -6.67
N LEU A 77 -20.42 -7.07 -6.91
CA LEU A 77 -19.07 -7.57 -6.69
C LEU A 77 -18.40 -6.84 -5.54
N VAL A 78 -17.68 -7.57 -4.68
CA VAL A 78 -16.83 -7.00 -3.63
C VAL A 78 -15.43 -7.59 -3.75
N ALA A 79 -14.40 -6.76 -3.52
CA ALA A 79 -13.01 -7.22 -3.56
C ALA A 79 -12.51 -7.52 -2.16
N LEU A 80 -12.14 -8.78 -1.91
CA LEU A 80 -11.33 -9.12 -0.73
C LEU A 80 -9.84 -9.03 -1.09
N THR A 81 -9.07 -8.43 -0.20
CA THR A 81 -7.63 -8.24 -0.38
C THR A 81 -6.87 -8.65 0.89
N PHE A 82 -5.71 -9.28 0.70
CA PHE A 82 -4.90 -9.83 1.79
C PHE A 82 -3.49 -9.27 1.69
N ASP A 83 -3.03 -8.62 2.74
CA ASP A 83 -1.70 -8.02 2.82
C ASP A 83 -0.73 -8.87 3.65
N ASP A 84 0.56 -8.62 3.41
CA ASP A 84 1.72 -9.07 4.19
C ASP A 84 2.28 -10.45 3.85
N GLY A 85 1.50 -11.35 3.27
CA GLY A 85 1.94 -12.70 2.95
C GLY A 85 2.84 -12.83 1.71
N PRO A 86 2.97 -14.05 1.16
CA PRO A 86 2.37 -15.29 1.67
C PRO A 86 3.03 -15.79 2.95
N THR A 87 2.28 -16.41 3.86
CA THR A 87 2.83 -17.10 5.04
C THR A 87 2.24 -18.50 5.20
N PRO A 88 3.04 -19.50 5.64
CA PRO A 88 2.54 -20.88 5.81
C PRO A 88 1.40 -21.03 6.83
N GLU A 89 1.30 -20.10 7.78
CA GLU A 89 0.30 -20.18 8.85
C GLU A 89 -1.09 -19.73 8.40
N TYR A 90 -1.18 -18.73 7.52
CA TYR A 90 -2.44 -18.06 7.18
C TYR A 90 -2.87 -18.28 5.72
N THR A 91 -1.96 -18.12 4.76
CA THR A 91 -2.31 -18.14 3.33
C THR A 91 -3.02 -19.44 2.91
N PRO A 92 -2.58 -20.66 3.30
CA PRO A 92 -3.29 -21.90 2.91
C PRO A 92 -4.75 -21.94 3.39
N ARG A 93 -5.00 -21.50 4.62
CA ARG A 93 -6.36 -21.48 5.21
C ARG A 93 -7.27 -20.47 4.51
N ILE A 94 -6.70 -19.36 4.04
CA ILE A 94 -7.42 -18.36 3.25
C ILE A 94 -7.74 -18.93 1.85
N LEU A 95 -6.78 -19.58 1.20
CA LEU A 95 -7.00 -20.25 -0.09
C LEU A 95 -8.13 -21.29 0.02
N ASP A 96 -8.11 -22.13 1.06
CA ASP A 96 -9.17 -23.13 1.30
C ASP A 96 -10.55 -22.48 1.46
N ALA A 97 -10.64 -21.39 2.24
CA ALA A 97 -11.89 -20.67 2.46
C ALA A 97 -12.43 -20.01 1.17
N LEU A 98 -11.56 -19.41 0.36
CA LEU A 98 -11.94 -18.81 -0.92
C LEU A 98 -12.37 -19.89 -1.94
N ALA A 99 -11.61 -21.00 -2.02
CA ALA A 99 -11.91 -22.11 -2.92
C ALA A 99 -13.26 -22.77 -2.60
N ALA A 100 -13.62 -22.88 -1.32
CA ALA A 100 -14.90 -23.45 -0.87
C ALA A 100 -16.13 -22.71 -1.43
N VAL A 101 -15.98 -21.45 -1.81
CA VAL A 101 -17.06 -20.62 -2.41
C VAL A 101 -16.75 -20.20 -3.85
N GLY A 102 -15.70 -20.74 -4.46
CA GLY A 102 -15.28 -20.39 -5.83
C GLY A 102 -14.85 -18.93 -6.00
N ALA A 103 -14.40 -18.27 -4.93
CA ALA A 103 -14.00 -16.87 -4.95
C ALA A 103 -12.54 -16.69 -5.38
N THR A 104 -12.25 -15.53 -5.98
CA THR A 104 -10.89 -15.05 -6.19
C THR A 104 -10.67 -13.77 -5.38
N ALA A 105 -9.41 -13.38 -5.17
CA ALA A 105 -9.04 -12.28 -4.28
C ALA A 105 -7.73 -11.66 -4.77
N THR A 106 -7.30 -10.57 -4.12
CA THR A 106 -6.00 -9.94 -4.38
C THR A 106 -5.07 -10.17 -3.19
N PHE A 107 -3.85 -10.65 -3.44
CA PHE A 107 -2.82 -10.81 -2.41
C PHE A 107 -1.72 -9.77 -2.65
N ASN A 108 -1.59 -8.80 -1.75
CA ASN A 108 -0.52 -7.82 -1.77
C ASN A 108 0.67 -8.38 -1.02
N VAL A 109 1.61 -8.93 -1.78
CA VAL A 109 2.69 -9.76 -1.26
C VAL A 109 3.91 -8.94 -0.89
N THR A 110 4.55 -9.31 0.22
CA THR A 110 5.88 -8.81 0.53
C THR A 110 6.92 -9.67 -0.18
N GLY A 111 7.87 -9.04 -0.87
CA GLY A 111 8.83 -9.76 -1.69
C GLY A 111 9.69 -10.75 -0.90
N TYR A 112 10.07 -10.39 0.34
CA TYR A 112 10.79 -11.30 1.23
C TYR A 112 10.01 -12.59 1.48
N ASN A 113 8.74 -12.49 1.89
CA ASN A 113 7.90 -13.66 2.17
C ASN A 113 7.63 -14.48 0.90
N ALA A 114 7.41 -13.80 -0.23
CA ALA A 114 7.23 -14.45 -1.52
C ALA A 114 8.43 -15.31 -1.93
N VAL A 115 9.66 -14.84 -1.74
CA VAL A 115 10.88 -15.63 -2.02
C VAL A 115 11.03 -16.78 -1.01
N GLN A 116 10.79 -16.54 0.28
CA GLN A 116 10.88 -17.59 1.30
C GLN A 116 9.84 -18.69 1.11
N HIS A 117 8.70 -18.37 0.51
CA HIS A 117 7.56 -19.28 0.34
C HIS A 117 7.11 -19.34 -1.12
N ALA A 118 8.06 -19.48 -2.05
CA ALA A 118 7.81 -19.43 -3.49
C ALA A 118 6.76 -20.46 -3.95
N ASP A 119 6.77 -21.68 -3.39
CA ASP A 119 5.79 -22.71 -3.75
C ASP A 119 4.36 -22.33 -3.33
N LEU A 120 4.22 -21.64 -2.20
CA LEU A 120 2.93 -21.14 -1.72
C LEU A 120 2.46 -19.96 -2.57
N LEU A 121 3.36 -19.06 -2.98
CA LEU A 121 3.04 -18.01 -3.95
C LEU A 121 2.54 -18.60 -5.28
N ARG A 122 3.19 -19.65 -5.79
CA ARG A 122 2.75 -20.34 -7.01
C ARG A 122 1.35 -20.94 -6.84
N GLN A 123 1.01 -21.46 -5.66
CA GLN A 123 -0.35 -21.92 -5.37
C GLN A 123 -1.37 -20.78 -5.41
N VAL A 124 -1.05 -19.61 -4.84
CA VAL A 124 -1.91 -18.41 -4.92
C VAL A 124 -2.18 -18.04 -6.38
N VAL A 125 -1.14 -18.03 -7.23
CA VAL A 125 -1.26 -17.74 -8.66
C VAL A 125 -2.06 -18.83 -9.40
N ALA A 126 -1.77 -20.10 -9.14
CA ALA A 126 -2.44 -21.23 -9.79
C ALA A 126 -3.93 -21.31 -9.46
N ALA A 127 -4.33 -20.86 -8.27
CA ALA A 127 -5.73 -20.72 -7.85
C ALA A 127 -6.46 -19.51 -8.50
N GLY A 128 -5.77 -18.75 -9.37
CA GLY A 128 -6.37 -17.66 -10.12
C GLY A 128 -6.48 -16.34 -9.36
N HIS A 129 -5.80 -16.21 -8.21
CA HIS A 129 -5.76 -14.96 -7.47
C HIS A 129 -4.86 -13.91 -8.15
N GLU A 130 -5.17 -12.66 -7.86
CA GLU A 130 -4.41 -11.50 -8.30
C GLU A 130 -3.26 -11.21 -7.32
N LEU A 131 -2.14 -10.70 -7.83
CA LEU A 131 -1.01 -10.26 -7.01
C LEU A 131 -0.87 -8.74 -7.07
N GLY A 132 -0.61 -8.12 -5.92
CA GLY A 132 -0.19 -6.73 -5.79
C GLY A 132 1.18 -6.63 -5.11
N ASN A 133 1.95 -5.60 -5.45
CA ASN A 133 3.25 -5.36 -4.82
C ASN A 133 3.04 -4.69 -3.45
N HIS A 134 3.59 -5.27 -2.38
CA HIS A 134 3.53 -4.72 -1.02
C HIS A 134 4.91 -4.44 -0.42
N THR A 135 5.85 -3.98 -1.26
CA THR A 135 7.28 -3.76 -0.95
C THR A 135 8.06 -5.04 -0.64
N TRP A 136 9.38 -4.92 -0.49
CA TRP A 136 10.25 -6.05 -0.19
C TRP A 136 10.11 -6.52 1.26
N THR A 137 10.19 -5.59 2.23
CA THR A 137 10.28 -5.92 3.68
C THR A 137 9.22 -5.24 4.55
N HIS A 138 8.18 -4.64 3.95
CA HIS A 138 7.12 -3.93 4.69
C HIS A 138 7.68 -2.81 5.60
N GLU A 139 8.62 -2.02 5.06
CA GLU A 139 9.19 -0.87 5.77
C GLU A 139 8.24 0.35 5.78
N ASP A 140 8.44 1.24 6.74
CA ASP A 140 7.72 2.51 6.82
C ASP A 140 8.21 3.49 5.76
N LEU A 141 7.51 3.55 4.62
CA LEU A 141 7.90 4.41 3.50
C LEU A 141 7.96 5.90 3.83
N SER A 142 7.23 6.37 4.86
CA SER A 142 7.30 7.78 5.29
C SER A 142 8.64 8.14 5.95
N ARG A 143 9.42 7.12 6.35
CA ARG A 143 10.71 7.24 7.01
C ARG A 143 11.89 6.89 6.08
N LEU A 144 11.62 6.51 4.83
CA LEU A 144 12.65 6.12 3.87
C LEU A 144 13.00 7.28 2.93
N THR A 145 14.24 7.24 2.43
CA THR A 145 14.66 8.09 1.32
C THR A 145 14.01 7.63 0.01
N PRO A 146 13.88 8.49 -1.01
CA PRO A 146 13.35 8.07 -2.31
C PRO A 146 14.07 6.87 -2.92
N ALA A 147 15.40 6.81 -2.81
CA ALA A 147 16.21 5.68 -3.28
C ALA A 147 15.84 4.37 -2.58
N ARG A 148 15.69 4.40 -1.24
CA ARG A 148 15.28 3.20 -0.48
C ARG A 148 13.84 2.79 -0.76
N THR A 149 12.94 3.75 -0.96
CA THR A 149 11.56 3.47 -1.41
C THR A 149 11.56 2.79 -2.78
N ARG A 150 12.37 3.26 -3.74
CA ARG A 150 12.51 2.59 -5.04
C ARG A 150 13.04 1.17 -4.90
N GLU A 151 14.10 0.98 -4.13
CA GLU A 151 14.67 -0.34 -3.88
C GLU A 151 13.61 -1.31 -3.31
N GLN A 152 12.82 -0.87 -2.34
CA GLN A 152 11.75 -1.66 -1.75
C GLN A 152 10.68 -2.11 -2.76
N ILE A 153 10.28 -1.23 -3.68
CA ILE A 153 9.24 -1.52 -4.67
C ILE A 153 9.80 -2.36 -5.83
N VAL A 154 10.93 -1.93 -6.40
CA VAL A 154 11.55 -2.55 -7.58
C VAL A 154 12.08 -3.94 -7.26
N ARG A 155 12.78 -4.13 -6.13
CA ARG A 155 13.29 -5.45 -5.74
C ARG A 155 12.15 -6.45 -5.56
N CYS A 156 11.04 -6.03 -4.96
CA CYS A 156 9.85 -6.89 -4.84
C CYS A 156 9.33 -7.29 -6.22
N ALA A 157 9.25 -6.37 -7.17
CA ALA A 157 8.84 -6.68 -8.54
C ALA A 157 9.81 -7.67 -9.20
N GLU A 158 11.10 -7.35 -9.26
CA GLU A 158 12.10 -8.16 -9.97
C GLU A 158 12.12 -9.62 -9.48
N GLU A 159 12.13 -9.82 -8.15
CA GLU A 159 12.22 -11.16 -7.56
C GLU A 159 10.90 -11.93 -7.71
N VAL A 160 9.77 -11.29 -7.44
CA VAL A 160 8.46 -11.97 -7.47
C VAL A 160 8.01 -12.26 -8.89
N GLU A 161 8.15 -11.30 -9.80
CA GLU A 161 7.72 -11.49 -11.19
C GLU A 161 8.51 -12.60 -11.89
N GLN A 162 9.79 -12.78 -11.55
CA GLN A 162 10.60 -13.91 -12.03
C GLN A 162 10.11 -15.25 -11.47
N LEU A 163 9.66 -15.30 -10.22
CA LEU A 163 9.22 -16.55 -9.58
C LEU A 163 7.93 -17.12 -10.16
N VAL A 164 7.04 -16.25 -10.65
CA VAL A 164 5.69 -16.62 -11.12
C VAL A 164 5.39 -16.23 -12.57
N GLU A 165 6.36 -15.64 -13.27
CA GLU A 165 6.24 -15.19 -14.67
C GLU A 165 5.02 -14.27 -14.91
N ARG A 166 4.69 -13.44 -13.92
CA ARG A 166 3.57 -12.49 -13.96
C ARG A 166 4.02 -11.15 -13.45
N ARG A 167 3.71 -10.09 -14.20
CA ARG A 167 4.00 -8.70 -13.80
C ARG A 167 2.98 -8.18 -12.82
N PHE A 168 3.43 -7.34 -11.89
CA PHE A 168 2.52 -6.53 -11.10
C PHE A 168 1.89 -5.43 -11.96
N THR A 169 0.64 -5.13 -11.67
CA THR A 169 -0.10 -3.98 -12.23
C THR A 169 -0.49 -2.99 -11.13
N SER A 170 -0.29 -3.38 -9.87
CA SER A 170 -0.73 -2.61 -8.71
C SER A 170 0.28 -2.65 -7.57
N PHE A 171 0.19 -1.62 -6.74
CA PHE A 171 0.97 -1.44 -5.54
C PHE A 171 0.07 -1.05 -4.38
N ARG A 172 0.33 -1.63 -3.21
CA ARG A 172 -0.26 -1.19 -1.95
C ARG A 172 0.85 -0.72 -1.02
N PRO A 173 0.84 0.52 -0.53
CA PRO A 173 1.84 0.97 0.43
C PRO A 173 1.62 0.31 1.80
N PRO A 174 2.69 -0.18 2.47
CA PRO A 174 2.64 -0.62 3.86
C PRO A 174 1.95 0.41 4.76
N ARG A 175 0.97 -0.05 5.55
CA ARG A 175 0.12 0.77 6.44
C ARG A 175 -0.74 1.85 5.72
N GLY A 176 -0.84 1.81 4.40
CA GLY A 176 -1.62 2.80 3.64
C GLY A 176 -0.92 4.16 3.48
N GLU A 177 0.38 4.25 3.80
CA GLU A 177 1.12 5.51 3.79
C GLU A 177 1.43 5.98 2.36
N LEU A 178 0.76 7.05 1.93
CA LEU A 178 0.95 7.65 0.61
C LEU A 178 2.08 8.68 0.65
N THR A 179 3.27 8.29 0.20
CA THR A 179 4.42 9.19 0.10
C THR A 179 4.65 9.66 -1.34
N GLY A 180 5.12 10.90 -1.51
CA GLY A 180 5.39 11.45 -2.84
C GLY A 180 6.38 10.62 -3.65
N SER A 181 7.42 10.06 -3.01
CA SER A 181 8.36 9.17 -3.67
C SER A 181 7.70 7.88 -4.15
N ALA A 182 6.88 7.23 -3.33
CA ALA A 182 6.18 6.01 -3.72
C ALA A 182 5.20 6.26 -4.88
N LEU A 183 4.45 7.37 -4.84
CA LEU A 183 3.52 7.76 -5.91
C LEU A 183 4.25 8.00 -7.24
N GLN A 184 5.38 8.71 -7.20
CA GLN A 184 6.19 8.95 -8.39
C GLN A 184 6.73 7.63 -8.97
N ILE A 185 7.28 6.76 -8.13
CA ILE A 185 7.79 5.45 -8.56
C ILE A 185 6.66 4.60 -9.16
N CYS A 186 5.47 4.61 -8.57
CA CYS A 186 4.31 3.90 -9.15
C CYS A 186 3.93 4.45 -10.52
N ALA A 187 3.98 5.77 -10.71
CA ALA A 187 3.71 6.39 -12.01
C ALA A 187 4.73 5.99 -13.09
N GLU A 188 6.01 5.86 -12.73
CA GLU A 188 7.08 5.40 -13.62
C GLU A 188 6.94 3.92 -13.99
N LEU A 189 6.54 3.09 -13.01
CA LEU A 189 6.37 1.64 -13.19
C LEU A 189 5.00 1.26 -13.79
N GLY A 190 4.09 2.23 -13.95
CA GLY A 190 2.73 2.00 -14.45
C GLY A 190 1.81 1.27 -13.46
N TYR A 191 2.06 1.39 -12.15
CA TYR A 191 1.23 0.79 -11.11
C TYR A 191 0.03 1.66 -10.74
N GLU A 192 -1.12 1.02 -10.57
CA GLU A 192 -2.23 1.60 -9.80
C GLU A 192 -1.97 1.43 -8.30
N VAL A 193 -2.19 2.49 -7.53
CA VAL A 193 -2.10 2.44 -6.07
C VAL A 193 -3.44 1.98 -5.52
N ARG A 194 -3.48 0.78 -4.91
CA ARG A 194 -4.72 0.17 -4.41
C ARG A 194 -4.73 0.15 -2.90
N LEU A 195 -5.67 0.87 -2.30
CA LEU A 195 -5.96 0.88 -0.87
C LEU A 195 -7.21 0.05 -0.58
N TRP A 196 -7.98 0.44 0.43
CA TRP A 196 -9.20 -0.21 0.87
C TRP A 196 -10.22 0.83 1.32
N SER A 197 -11.50 0.53 1.14
CA SER A 197 -12.64 1.32 1.66
C SER A 197 -13.21 0.71 2.93
N CYS A 198 -12.97 -0.59 3.15
CA CYS A 198 -13.37 -1.34 4.33
C CYS A 198 -12.16 -2.06 4.94
N THR A 199 -12.15 -2.22 6.26
CA THR A 199 -11.15 -3.05 6.98
C THR A 199 -11.83 -4.28 7.57
N ARG A 200 -11.13 -5.02 8.43
CA ARG A 200 -11.71 -6.12 9.24
C ARG A 200 -12.85 -5.70 10.19
N GLY A 201 -13.10 -4.40 10.40
CA GLY A 201 -14.14 -3.92 11.31
C GLY A 201 -13.65 -3.57 12.71
N PRO A 202 -14.43 -3.83 13.78
CA PRO A 202 -14.18 -3.29 15.11
C PRO A 202 -12.78 -3.64 15.64
N GLY A 203 -11.94 -2.59 15.71
CA GLY A 203 -10.48 -2.60 15.77
C GLY A 203 -9.82 -3.78 16.49
N ASP A 204 -9.95 -3.87 17.81
CA ASP A 204 -9.22 -4.83 18.65
C ASP A 204 -10.07 -6.06 19.05
N SER A 205 -11.21 -6.29 18.39
CA SER A 205 -12.05 -7.45 18.71
C SER A 205 -11.28 -8.76 18.54
N GLY A 206 -11.27 -9.55 19.62
CA GLY A 206 -10.72 -10.91 19.64
C GLY A 206 -11.72 -11.99 19.24
N ASP A 207 -12.97 -11.62 18.93
CA ASP A 207 -14.02 -12.56 18.52
C ASP A 207 -14.15 -12.62 16.99
N PRO A 208 -13.83 -13.77 16.36
CA PRO A 208 -14.01 -13.95 14.92
C PRO A 208 -15.44 -13.71 14.43
N ARG A 209 -16.46 -13.92 15.27
CA ARG A 209 -17.86 -13.72 14.89
C ARG A 209 -18.22 -12.25 14.68
N GLU A 210 -17.60 -11.34 15.44
CA GLU A 210 -17.81 -9.91 15.25
C GLU A 210 -17.17 -9.41 13.95
N VAL A 211 -15.96 -9.90 13.66
CA VAL A 211 -15.27 -9.63 12.38
C VAL A 211 -16.07 -10.20 11.22
N ALA A 212 -16.54 -11.45 11.33
CA ALA A 212 -17.34 -12.09 10.29
C ALA A 212 -18.64 -11.34 10.02
N ARG A 213 -19.32 -10.86 11.08
CA ARG A 213 -20.51 -10.02 10.95
C ARG A 213 -20.20 -8.70 10.24
N TYR A 214 -19.12 -8.01 10.62
CA TYR A 214 -18.75 -6.75 9.98
C TYR A 214 -18.41 -6.96 8.49
N VAL A 215 -17.45 -7.84 8.19
CA VAL A 215 -17.02 -8.12 6.82
C VAL A 215 -18.16 -8.71 5.98
N GLY A 216 -19.04 -9.49 6.60
CA GLY A 216 -20.21 -10.07 5.95
C GLY A 216 -21.34 -9.07 5.64
N SER A 217 -21.49 -8.00 6.42
CA SER A 217 -22.69 -7.15 6.37
C SER A 217 -22.43 -5.68 6.00
N THR A 218 -21.20 -5.19 6.13
CA THR A 218 -20.88 -3.78 5.88
C THR A 218 -20.48 -3.48 4.43
N PRO A 219 -19.60 -4.26 3.77
CA PRO A 219 -19.17 -3.94 2.41
C PRO A 219 -20.33 -3.89 1.41
N LEU A 220 -20.23 -2.97 0.47
CA LEU A 220 -21.14 -2.78 -0.65
C LEU A 220 -20.47 -3.20 -1.96
N ALA A 221 -21.26 -3.21 -3.05
CA ALA A 221 -20.74 -3.43 -4.38
C ALA A 221 -19.64 -2.39 -4.71
N GLY A 222 -18.48 -2.86 -5.17
CA GLY A 222 -17.33 -2.04 -5.48
C GLY A 222 -16.37 -1.78 -4.33
N ASP A 223 -16.72 -2.16 -3.10
CA ASP A 223 -15.81 -2.00 -1.97
C ASP A 223 -14.58 -2.90 -2.07
N VAL A 224 -13.47 -2.38 -1.55
CA VAL A 224 -12.21 -3.10 -1.39
C VAL A 224 -11.99 -3.30 0.10
N VAL A 225 -12.02 -4.56 0.54
CA VAL A 225 -11.84 -4.95 1.95
C VAL A 225 -10.38 -5.33 2.19
N GLY A 226 -9.72 -4.61 3.10
CA GLY A 226 -8.36 -4.89 3.55
C GLY A 226 -8.34 -5.88 4.72
N LEU A 227 -7.80 -7.06 4.47
CA LEU A 227 -7.48 -8.13 5.42
C LEU A 227 -6.01 -8.52 5.24
N HIS A 228 -5.54 -9.53 5.97
CA HIS A 228 -4.12 -9.90 5.94
C HIS A 228 -3.91 -11.42 5.96
N ASP A 229 -2.84 -11.85 5.29
CA ASP A 229 -2.33 -13.21 5.29
C ASP A 229 -0.86 -13.28 5.80
N GLY A 230 -0.41 -12.22 6.49
CA GLY A 230 0.87 -12.16 7.18
C GLY A 230 0.89 -11.11 8.30
N ILE A 231 2.09 -10.89 8.86
CA ILE A 231 2.32 -9.97 9.99
C ILE A 231 3.29 -8.83 9.65
N GLY A 232 3.51 -8.60 8.35
CA GLY A 232 4.36 -7.55 7.80
C GLY A 232 5.76 -7.55 8.43
N ARG A 233 6.16 -6.41 8.99
CA ARG A 233 7.47 -6.26 9.67
C ARG A 233 7.65 -7.21 10.88
N GLY A 234 6.56 -7.77 11.41
CA GLY A 234 6.58 -8.79 12.46
C GLY A 234 7.36 -10.05 12.07
N THR A 235 7.44 -10.36 10.77
CA THR A 235 8.23 -11.49 10.24
C THR A 235 9.69 -11.46 10.70
N PHE A 236 10.29 -10.27 10.82
CA PHE A 236 11.70 -10.12 11.19
C PHE A 236 11.94 -10.14 12.71
N ALA A 237 10.87 -10.11 13.51
CA ALA A 237 10.95 -10.14 14.97
C ALA A 237 9.73 -10.88 15.57
N PRO A 238 9.53 -12.17 15.27
CA PRO A 238 8.29 -12.88 15.57
C PRO A 238 8.00 -13.02 17.07
N ARG A 239 9.04 -12.91 17.92
CA ARG A 239 8.91 -12.96 19.38
C ARG A 239 8.66 -11.60 20.04
N ALA A 240 8.68 -10.51 19.27
CA ALA A 240 8.39 -9.19 19.80
C ALA A 240 6.90 -9.06 20.14
N ALA A 241 6.57 -8.31 21.18
CA ALA A 241 5.19 -8.15 21.64
C ALA A 241 4.23 -7.66 20.54
N PHE A 242 4.70 -6.76 19.67
CA PHE A 242 3.90 -6.28 18.54
C PHE A 242 3.61 -7.40 17.52
N ALA A 243 4.58 -8.27 17.24
CA ALA A 243 4.40 -9.38 16.30
C ALA A 243 3.41 -10.42 16.84
N ILE A 244 3.51 -10.74 18.14
CA ILE A 244 2.55 -11.61 18.83
C ILE A 244 1.13 -11.02 18.76
N ASN A 245 0.99 -9.70 18.95
CA ASN A 245 -0.30 -9.05 18.82
C ASN A 245 -0.85 -9.10 17.39
N LEU A 246 0.01 -8.88 16.38
CA LEU A 246 -0.38 -9.00 14.98
C LEU A 246 -0.83 -10.43 14.65
N SER A 247 -0.07 -11.46 15.03
CA SER A 247 -0.45 -12.86 14.84
C SER A 247 -1.81 -13.18 15.47
N ALA A 248 -2.07 -12.69 16.70
CA ALA A 248 -3.37 -12.86 17.33
C ALA A 248 -4.52 -12.21 16.54
N ARG A 249 -4.29 -11.02 15.95
CA ARG A 249 -5.27 -10.37 15.06
C ARG A 249 -5.48 -11.18 13.77
N ARG A 250 -4.42 -11.74 13.18
CA ARG A 250 -4.50 -12.55 11.95
C ARG A 250 -5.28 -13.82 12.17
N GLU A 251 -5.07 -14.47 13.30
CA GLU A 251 -5.84 -15.66 13.66
C GLU A 251 -7.34 -15.35 13.75
N VAL A 252 -7.71 -14.18 14.29
CA VAL A 252 -9.12 -13.76 14.34
C VAL A 252 -9.68 -13.51 12.93
N GLU A 253 -8.94 -12.81 12.06
CA GLU A 253 -9.34 -12.57 10.66
C GLU A 253 -9.54 -13.88 9.89
N VAL A 254 -8.58 -14.79 9.95
CA VAL A 254 -8.63 -16.08 9.24
C VAL A 254 -9.78 -16.95 9.73
N ARG A 255 -10.04 -16.99 11.05
CA ARG A 255 -11.18 -17.72 11.62
C ARG A 255 -12.54 -17.11 11.27
N ALA A 256 -12.59 -15.81 11.00
CA ALA A 256 -13.82 -15.11 10.63
C ALA A 256 -14.19 -15.33 9.15
N LEU A 257 -13.21 -15.64 8.31
CA LEU A 257 -13.36 -15.62 6.86
C LEU A 257 -14.47 -16.53 6.32
N PRO A 258 -14.63 -17.81 6.74
CA PRO A 258 -15.70 -18.66 6.21
C PRO A 258 -17.11 -18.11 6.47
N GLU A 259 -17.37 -17.59 7.67
CA GLU A 259 -18.66 -16.98 8.01
C GLU A 259 -18.85 -15.65 7.29
N ALA A 260 -17.80 -14.85 7.13
CA ALA A 260 -17.86 -13.60 6.37
C ALA A 260 -18.24 -13.85 4.89
N LEU A 261 -17.61 -14.84 4.25
CA LEU A 261 -17.89 -15.23 2.87
C LEU A 261 -19.33 -15.72 2.71
N ALA A 262 -19.82 -16.56 3.63
CA ALA A 262 -21.20 -17.02 3.62
C ALA A 262 -22.19 -15.85 3.69
N ARG A 263 -21.97 -14.89 4.60
CA ARG A 263 -22.81 -13.69 4.76
C ARG A 263 -22.80 -12.77 3.54
N LEU A 264 -21.65 -12.60 2.89
CA LEU A 264 -21.57 -11.86 1.62
C LEU A 264 -22.40 -12.55 0.53
N GLY A 265 -22.30 -13.87 0.42
CA GLY A 265 -23.08 -14.69 -0.49
C GLY A 265 -24.59 -14.62 -0.23
N GLU A 266 -25.03 -14.66 1.04
CA GLU A 266 -26.44 -14.47 1.45
C GLU A 266 -27.00 -13.11 1.02
N ARG A 267 -26.13 -12.10 0.91
CA ARG A 267 -26.47 -10.75 0.41
C ARG A 267 -26.39 -10.63 -1.11
N GLY A 268 -26.06 -11.72 -1.81
CA GLY A 268 -25.90 -11.74 -3.26
C GLY A 268 -24.62 -11.09 -3.76
N LEU A 269 -23.64 -10.81 -2.90
CA LEU A 269 -22.34 -10.25 -3.30
C LEU A 269 -21.36 -11.38 -3.65
N SER A 270 -20.79 -11.30 -4.85
CA SER A 270 -19.72 -12.21 -5.28
C SER A 270 -18.35 -11.63 -4.93
N VAL A 271 -17.50 -12.45 -4.32
CA VAL A 271 -16.13 -12.08 -3.95
C VAL A 271 -15.18 -12.35 -5.12
N VAL A 272 -14.46 -11.32 -5.55
CA VAL A 272 -13.50 -11.40 -6.66
C VAL A 272 -12.25 -10.57 -6.38
N SER A 273 -11.24 -10.64 -7.26
CA SER A 273 -10.07 -9.75 -7.18
C SER A 273 -10.40 -8.31 -7.57
N VAL A 274 -9.51 -7.35 -7.25
CA VAL A 274 -9.75 -5.93 -7.57
C VAL A 274 -9.81 -5.71 -9.09
N ASP A 275 -8.93 -6.37 -9.86
CA ASP A 275 -8.95 -6.34 -11.33
C ASP A 275 -10.29 -6.81 -11.91
N ARG A 276 -10.91 -7.82 -11.28
CA ARG A 276 -12.20 -8.35 -11.74
C ARG A 276 -13.35 -7.37 -11.50
N VAL A 277 -13.35 -6.69 -10.35
CA VAL A 277 -14.34 -5.61 -10.10
C VAL A 277 -14.13 -4.47 -11.10
N GLN A 278 -12.88 -4.09 -11.38
CA GLN A 278 -12.56 -3.02 -12.32
C GLN A 278 -12.97 -3.35 -13.75
N ALA A 279 -12.68 -4.57 -14.22
CA ALA A 279 -13.08 -5.05 -15.54
C ALA A 279 -14.61 -5.13 -15.71
N ALA A 280 -15.35 -5.35 -14.62
CA ALA A 280 -16.81 -5.40 -14.62
C ALA A 280 -17.51 -4.02 -14.63
N GLY A 281 -16.80 -2.97 -14.22
CA GLY A 281 -17.29 -1.59 -14.19
C GLY A 281 -16.88 -0.72 -15.38
N SER A 282 -16.00 -1.24 -16.25
CA SER A 282 -15.57 -0.59 -17.50
C SER A 282 -16.50 -0.94 -18.66
#